data_AF-A0A812K762-F1
#
_entry.id   AF-A0A812K762-F1
#
_cell.length_a   1.000
_cell.length_b   1.000
_cell.length_c   1.000
_cell.angle_alpha   90.00
_cell.angle_beta   90.00
_cell.angle_gamma   90.00
#
_symmetry.space_group_name_H-M   'P 1'
#
loop_
_entity.id
_entity.type
_entity.pdbx_description
1 polymer ?
#
loop_
_entity_poly.entity_id
_entity_poly.type
_entity_poly.pdbx_seq_one_letter_code
_entity_poly.pdbx_strand_id
1 'polypeptide(L)'
;MPTYDVLVPGVLGATGFTGRLACEYLANRGGEKVNWAMAGRSLDKLEKIRKELPESAKDTPLVKVDVKNPADLEEAAKSCKVIINYAGTPYSDKALPVVEACVNNGSCYIDITGEVNFVKSSADRYDEKAKEKKSLVVHCCGFDSIPSDIGAFLAATEMKKRHNMGCARIRTVIGDQSGDFSGGTLESGAYMMDNPNMENADAMKKPYGLDPPGGQAGPDTTDFGGIRALGYDQDAESWAMPFVMVEL
;
A
#
# COMPACT_ATOMS: atom_id res chain seq x y z
N MET A 1 22.36 -15.37 -1.03
CA MET A 1 21.80 -14.34 -1.94
C MET A 1 20.30 -14.63 -2.07
N PRO A 2 19.44 -13.61 -2.24
CA PRO A 2 18.00 -13.82 -2.38
C PRO A 2 17.70 -14.72 -3.58
N THR A 3 16.75 -15.63 -3.42
CA THR A 3 16.30 -16.55 -4.48
C THR A 3 15.36 -15.86 -5.47
N TYR A 4 14.58 -14.89 -4.98
CA TYR A 4 13.57 -14.16 -5.76
C TYR A 4 13.84 -12.65 -5.74
N ASP A 5 13.54 -11.98 -6.86
CA ASP A 5 13.53 -10.52 -6.90
C ASP A 5 12.28 -9.98 -6.20
N VAL A 6 11.13 -10.60 -6.48
CA VAL A 6 9.85 -10.22 -5.90
C VAL A 6 9.17 -11.47 -5.38
N LEU A 7 9.01 -11.58 -4.08
CA LEU A 7 8.02 -12.49 -3.55
C LEU A 7 6.70 -11.71 -3.59
N VAL A 8 5.80 -12.08 -4.49
CA VAL A 8 4.41 -11.69 -4.33
C VAL A 8 3.85 -12.68 -3.32
N PRO A 9 3.76 -12.30 -2.05
CA PRO A 9 3.16 -13.14 -1.06
C PRO A 9 1.68 -13.20 -1.43
N GLY A 10 1.24 -14.31 -2.00
CA GLY A 10 -0.18 -14.66 -2.00
C GLY A 10 -0.69 -15.11 -0.62
N VAL A 11 0.15 -15.02 0.42
CA VAL A 11 -0.29 -14.64 1.77
C VAL A 11 0.25 -13.27 2.00
N LEU A 12 -0.41 -12.33 1.40
CA LEU A 12 -1.64 -11.84 1.95
C LEU A 12 -2.39 -11.31 0.71
N GLY A 13 -3.30 -12.10 0.11
CA GLY A 13 -4.23 -11.56 -0.88
C GLY A 13 -4.12 -12.02 -2.34
N ALA A 14 -3.33 -13.03 -2.73
CA ALA A 14 -3.42 -13.56 -4.12
C ALA A 14 -4.77 -14.23 -4.43
N THR A 15 -5.47 -14.75 -3.41
CA THR A 15 -6.87 -15.17 -3.54
C THR A 15 -7.85 -13.99 -3.44
N GLY A 16 -7.36 -12.83 -3.01
CA GLY A 16 -8.11 -11.59 -3.02
C GLY A 16 -8.05 -10.94 -4.40
N PHE A 17 -8.95 -9.98 -4.61
CA PHE A 17 -9.09 -9.30 -5.90
C PHE A 17 -7.76 -8.67 -6.38
N THR A 18 -7.12 -7.85 -5.54
CA THR A 18 -5.93 -7.10 -5.94
C THR A 18 -4.70 -7.98 -6.13
N GLY A 19 -4.47 -8.98 -5.27
CA GLY A 19 -3.33 -9.88 -5.46
C GLY A 19 -3.48 -10.77 -6.69
N ARG A 20 -4.71 -11.12 -7.11
CA ARG A 20 -4.94 -11.80 -8.39
C ARG A 20 -4.54 -10.92 -9.57
N LEU A 21 -4.96 -9.65 -9.58
CA LEU A 21 -4.57 -8.68 -10.61
C LEU A 21 -3.06 -8.47 -10.66
N ALA A 22 -2.37 -8.45 -9.51
CA ALA A 22 -0.92 -8.37 -9.45
C ALA A 22 -0.25 -9.61 -10.08
N CYS A 23 -0.75 -10.81 -9.79
CA CYS A 23 -0.26 -12.05 -10.39
C CYS A 23 -0.51 -12.09 -11.90
N GLU A 24 -1.67 -11.64 -12.36
CA GLU A 24 -1.97 -11.50 -13.79
C GLU A 24 -1.03 -10.51 -14.48
N TYR A 25 -0.77 -9.36 -13.86
CA TYR A 25 0.16 -8.37 -14.39
C TYR A 25 1.59 -8.93 -14.51
N LEU A 26 2.08 -9.62 -13.47
CA LEU A 26 3.39 -10.26 -13.50
C LEU A 26 3.45 -11.39 -14.52
N ALA A 27 2.43 -12.23 -14.61
CA ALA A 27 2.36 -13.29 -15.61
C ALA A 27 2.40 -12.74 -17.05
N ASN A 28 1.70 -11.63 -17.32
CA ASN A 28 1.57 -11.10 -18.68
C ASN A 28 2.70 -10.14 -19.10
N ARG A 29 3.30 -9.40 -18.15
CA ARG A 29 4.17 -8.26 -18.48
C ARG A 29 5.40 -8.13 -17.58
N GLY A 30 5.25 -8.42 -16.29
CA GLY A 30 6.32 -8.16 -15.31
C GLY A 30 7.36 -9.27 -15.19
N GLY A 31 6.94 -10.53 -15.35
CA GLY A 31 7.72 -11.73 -15.02
C GLY A 31 8.91 -11.98 -15.93
N GLU A 32 8.96 -11.36 -17.12
CA GLU A 32 10.16 -11.38 -17.97
C GLU A 32 11.33 -10.59 -17.35
N LYS A 33 11.03 -9.65 -16.44
CA LYS A 33 12.01 -8.72 -15.87
C LYS A 33 12.36 -9.02 -14.42
N VAL A 34 11.56 -9.82 -13.73
CA VAL A 34 11.74 -10.14 -12.31
C VAL A 34 11.50 -11.62 -12.06
N ASN A 35 12.37 -12.24 -11.29
CA ASN A 35 12.13 -13.58 -10.77
C ASN A 35 11.13 -13.48 -9.63
N TRP A 36 9.93 -14.02 -9.83
CA TRP A 36 8.85 -13.89 -8.85
C TRP A 36 8.23 -15.23 -8.46
N ALA A 37 7.67 -15.27 -7.26
CA ALA A 37 6.98 -16.42 -6.70
C ALA A 37 5.68 -15.99 -6.03
N MET A 38 4.72 -16.91 -5.97
CA MET A 38 3.44 -16.75 -5.27
C MET A 38 3.55 -17.37 -3.88
N ALA A 39 3.49 -16.60 -2.80
CA ALA A 39 3.44 -17.18 -1.44
C ALA A 39 1.99 -17.52 -1.01
N GLY A 40 1.72 -18.39 -0.04
CA GLY A 40 0.35 -18.89 0.23
C GLY A 40 0.22 -19.69 1.53
N ARG A 41 -0.88 -19.56 2.30
CA ARG A 41 -1.12 -20.45 3.47
C ARG A 41 -1.57 -21.81 2.96
N SER A 42 -2.26 -21.79 1.81
CA SER A 42 -2.78 -22.94 1.10
C SER A 42 -2.15 -23.00 -0.28
N LEU A 43 -1.21 -23.91 -0.46
CA LEU A 43 -0.60 -24.21 -1.76
C LEU A 43 -1.67 -24.64 -2.77
N ASP A 44 -2.69 -25.38 -2.35
CA ASP A 44 -3.81 -25.79 -3.22
C ASP A 44 -4.57 -24.60 -3.82
N LYS A 45 -4.78 -23.53 -3.05
CA LYS A 45 -5.42 -22.31 -3.55
C LYS A 45 -4.51 -21.57 -4.53
N LEU A 46 -3.21 -21.50 -4.24
CA LEU A 46 -2.25 -20.91 -5.18
C LEU A 46 -2.18 -21.67 -6.48
N GLU A 47 -2.20 -23.00 -6.43
CA GLU A 47 -2.16 -23.86 -7.61
C GLU A 47 -3.38 -23.61 -8.51
N LYS A 48 -4.56 -23.40 -7.92
CA LYS A 48 -5.77 -23.02 -8.67
C LYS A 48 -5.60 -21.68 -9.37
N ILE A 49 -5.10 -20.66 -8.67
CA ILE A 49 -4.84 -19.35 -9.27
C ILE A 49 -3.81 -19.49 -10.40
N ARG A 50 -2.71 -20.20 -10.17
CA ARG A 50 -1.66 -20.42 -11.18
C ARG A 50 -2.20 -21.05 -12.46
N LYS A 51 -3.17 -21.97 -12.35
CA LYS A 51 -3.85 -22.61 -13.49
C LYS A 51 -4.79 -21.67 -14.26
N GLU A 52 -5.26 -20.60 -13.62
CA GLU A 52 -6.09 -19.57 -14.25
C GLU A 52 -5.26 -18.46 -14.92
N LEU A 53 -3.96 -18.37 -14.59
CA LEU A 53 -3.03 -17.41 -15.18
C LEU A 53 -2.58 -17.88 -16.58
N PRO A 54 -2.04 -16.97 -17.42
CA PRO A 54 -1.44 -17.33 -18.71
C PRO A 54 -0.34 -18.40 -18.58
N GLU A 55 -0.04 -19.10 -19.69
CA GLU A 55 0.96 -20.19 -19.72
C GLU A 55 2.35 -19.77 -19.19
N SER A 56 2.70 -18.48 -19.32
CA SER A 56 3.92 -17.91 -18.76
C SER A 56 4.06 -18.04 -17.24
N ALA A 57 2.96 -18.22 -16.50
CA ALA A 57 2.95 -18.40 -15.06
C ALA A 57 2.94 -19.87 -14.61
N LYS A 58 2.90 -20.83 -15.54
CA LYS A 58 2.75 -22.26 -15.21
C LYS A 58 3.84 -22.80 -14.29
N ASP A 59 5.07 -22.33 -14.49
CA ASP A 59 6.23 -22.73 -13.71
C ASP A 59 6.55 -21.73 -12.58
N THR A 60 5.68 -20.75 -12.32
CA THR A 60 5.85 -19.82 -11.21
C THR A 60 5.91 -20.60 -9.89
N PRO A 61 6.96 -20.40 -9.08
CA PRO A 61 7.13 -21.08 -7.80
C PRO A 61 6.00 -20.72 -6.82
N LEU A 62 5.57 -21.73 -6.06
CA LEU A 62 4.59 -21.57 -4.99
C LEU A 62 5.30 -21.75 -3.64
N VAL A 63 5.22 -20.75 -2.76
CA VAL A 63 5.89 -20.75 -1.45
C VAL A 63 4.84 -20.81 -0.35
N LYS A 64 4.95 -21.75 0.59
CA LYS A 64 4.04 -21.75 1.73
C LYS A 64 4.49 -20.72 2.76
N VAL A 65 3.63 -19.79 3.13
CA VAL A 65 3.91 -18.78 4.18
C VAL A 65 2.69 -18.61 5.05
N ASP A 66 2.78 -18.78 6.35
CA ASP A 66 1.76 -18.32 7.30
C ASP A 66 2.28 -17.10 8.06
N VAL A 67 1.59 -15.97 7.96
CA VAL A 67 1.94 -14.73 8.69
C VAL A 67 1.83 -14.87 10.20
N LYS A 68 1.15 -15.92 10.68
CA LYS A 68 1.11 -16.27 12.10
C LYS A 68 2.31 -17.13 12.54
N ASN A 69 3.14 -17.57 11.60
CA ASN A 69 4.32 -18.37 11.86
C ASN A 69 5.60 -17.54 11.63
N PRO A 70 6.32 -17.12 12.68
CA PRO A 70 7.54 -16.34 12.54
C PRO A 70 8.62 -17.00 11.69
N ALA A 71 8.72 -18.34 11.72
CA ALA A 71 9.71 -19.05 10.90
C ALA A 71 9.41 -18.94 9.40
N ASP A 72 8.13 -19.02 9.02
CA ASP A 72 7.70 -18.85 7.62
C ASP A 72 7.99 -17.42 7.14
N LEU A 73 7.75 -16.42 7.99
CA LEU A 73 8.04 -15.02 7.68
C LEU A 73 9.54 -14.76 7.53
N GLU A 74 10.36 -15.34 8.40
CA GLU A 74 11.81 -15.22 8.33
C GLU A 74 12.36 -15.87 7.05
N GLU A 75 11.89 -17.07 6.70
CA GLU A 75 12.27 -17.75 5.46
C GLU A 75 11.84 -16.95 4.22
N ALA A 76 10.60 -16.45 4.21
CA ALA A 76 10.09 -15.58 3.15
C ALA A 76 10.96 -14.33 2.99
N ALA A 77 11.25 -13.62 4.09
CA ALA A 77 12.04 -12.41 4.08
C ALA A 77 13.49 -12.63 3.63
N LYS A 78 14.10 -13.79 3.94
CA LYS A 78 15.45 -14.15 3.47
C LYS A 78 15.49 -14.57 2.00
N SER A 79 14.40 -15.13 1.49
CA SER A 79 14.34 -15.70 0.15
C SER A 79 14.08 -14.66 -0.95
N CYS A 80 13.75 -13.40 -0.63
CA CYS A 80 13.40 -12.39 -1.62
C CYS A 80 14.00 -11.00 -1.35
N LYS A 81 14.00 -10.13 -2.37
CA LYS A 81 14.39 -8.71 -2.22
C LYS A 81 13.21 -7.84 -1.79
N VAL A 82 12.00 -8.13 -2.29
CA VAL A 82 10.79 -7.36 -2.00
C VAL A 82 9.63 -8.30 -1.68
N ILE A 83 8.90 -8.00 -0.60
CA ILE A 83 7.63 -8.61 -0.20
C ILE A 83 6.52 -7.59 -0.47
N ILE A 84 5.55 -7.94 -1.33
CA ILE A 84 4.41 -7.07 -1.66
C ILE A 84 3.13 -7.56 -1.00
N ASN A 85 2.74 -6.93 0.10
CA ASN A 85 1.58 -7.31 0.88
C ASN A 85 0.26 -6.71 0.32
N TYR A 86 -0.67 -7.58 -0.07
CA TYR A 86 -2.00 -7.21 -0.59
C TYR A 86 -3.17 -7.58 0.36
N ALA A 87 -2.90 -8.03 1.58
CA ALA A 87 -3.94 -8.35 2.56
C ALA A 87 -3.48 -8.00 3.96
N GLY A 88 -4.43 -7.99 4.88
CA GLY A 88 -4.10 -7.57 6.22
C GLY A 88 -5.33 -7.59 7.07
N THR A 89 -6.39 -6.96 6.62
CA THR A 89 -7.66 -6.77 7.33
C THR A 89 -7.86 -7.67 8.54
N PRO A 90 -7.57 -7.15 9.74
CA PRO A 90 -6.86 -5.88 10.02
C PRO A 90 -5.34 -5.90 9.78
N TYR A 91 -4.81 -4.91 9.03
CA TYR A 91 -3.37 -4.83 8.72
C TYR A 91 -2.53 -4.72 9.99
N SER A 92 -3.01 -4.00 11.02
CA SER A 92 -2.29 -3.84 12.30
C SER A 92 -1.81 -5.16 12.91
N ASP A 93 -2.62 -6.22 12.86
CA ASP A 93 -2.31 -7.48 13.53
C ASP A 93 -1.51 -8.46 12.66
N LYS A 94 -1.66 -8.37 11.33
CA LYS A 94 -1.10 -9.35 10.39
C LYS A 94 0.09 -8.85 9.59
N ALA A 95 0.20 -7.53 9.40
CA ALA A 95 1.22 -6.93 8.54
C ALA A 95 2.46 -6.47 9.33
N LEU A 96 2.34 -6.04 10.60
CA LEU A 96 3.51 -5.66 11.40
C LEU A 96 4.56 -6.78 11.52
N PRO A 97 4.18 -8.06 11.75
CA PRO A 97 5.16 -9.16 11.76
C PRO A 97 5.87 -9.34 10.41
N VAL A 98 5.21 -9.01 9.30
CA VAL A 98 5.80 -9.07 7.96
C VAL A 98 6.83 -7.95 7.79
N VAL A 99 6.48 -6.72 8.18
CA VAL A 99 7.41 -5.58 8.18
C VAL A 99 8.64 -5.90 9.03
N GLU A 100 8.43 -6.41 10.25
CA GLU A 100 9.51 -6.81 11.15
C GLU A 100 10.44 -7.83 10.49
N ALA A 101 9.88 -8.89 9.90
CA ALA A 101 10.67 -9.92 9.23
C ALA A 101 11.48 -9.35 8.05
N CYS A 102 10.87 -8.47 7.24
CA CYS A 102 11.55 -7.80 6.12
C CYS A 102 12.74 -6.98 6.62
N VAL A 103 12.49 -6.08 7.57
CA VAL A 103 13.50 -5.18 8.11
C VAL A 103 14.62 -5.97 8.80
N ASN A 104 14.30 -7.01 9.57
CA ASN A 104 15.30 -7.85 10.24
C ASN A 104 16.26 -8.54 9.27
N ASN A 105 15.78 -8.88 8.08
CA ASN A 105 16.52 -9.63 7.06
C ASN A 105 17.04 -8.76 5.90
N GLY A 106 16.76 -7.46 5.90
CA GLY A 106 17.20 -6.54 4.86
C GLY A 106 16.42 -6.64 3.54
N SER A 107 15.27 -7.31 3.52
CA SER A 107 14.35 -7.27 2.38
C SER A 107 13.39 -6.09 2.51
N CYS A 108 12.88 -5.62 1.38
CA CYS A 108 11.95 -4.51 1.31
C CYS A 108 10.51 -4.98 1.46
N TYR A 109 9.66 -4.11 1.97
CA TYR A 109 8.24 -4.32 2.16
C TYR A 109 7.44 -3.27 1.40
N ILE A 110 6.38 -3.69 0.72
CA ILE A 110 5.43 -2.80 0.04
C ILE A 110 4.01 -3.25 0.40
N ASP A 111 3.06 -2.32 0.58
CA ASP A 111 1.64 -2.67 0.66
C ASP A 111 0.69 -1.65 0.03
N ILE A 112 -0.59 -1.93 0.08
CA ILE A 112 -1.68 -1.08 -0.42
C ILE A 112 -2.61 -0.59 0.70
N THR A 113 -2.14 -0.57 1.96
CA THR A 113 -3.00 -0.27 3.11
C THR A 113 -3.52 1.18 3.07
N GLY A 114 -4.73 1.39 3.57
CA GLY A 114 -5.27 2.71 3.93
C GLY A 114 -5.26 2.96 5.45
N GLU A 115 -4.76 2.02 6.26
CA GLU A 115 -4.80 2.09 7.72
C GLU A 115 -3.64 2.97 8.25
N VAL A 116 -3.90 4.28 8.37
CA VAL A 116 -2.90 5.29 8.80
C VAL A 116 -2.27 4.95 10.16
N ASN A 117 -3.05 4.43 11.09
CA ASN A 117 -2.56 4.01 12.41
C ASN A 117 -1.50 2.89 12.31
N PHE A 118 -1.70 1.93 11.40
CA PHE A 118 -0.71 0.88 11.12
C PHE A 118 0.56 1.46 10.48
N VAL A 119 0.42 2.39 9.52
CA VAL A 119 1.55 3.08 8.89
C VAL A 119 2.39 3.80 9.94
N LYS A 120 1.74 4.50 10.88
CA LYS A 120 2.42 5.17 12.00
C LYS A 120 3.17 4.19 12.90
N SER A 121 2.51 3.10 13.29
CA SER A 121 3.13 2.05 14.13
C SER A 121 4.31 1.37 13.44
N SER A 122 4.22 1.14 12.13
CA SER A 122 5.32 0.62 11.31
C SER A 122 6.52 1.57 11.32
N ALA A 123 6.29 2.86 11.06
CA ALA A 123 7.34 3.88 11.07
C ALA A 123 8.00 4.00 12.46
N ASP A 124 7.22 4.12 13.52
CA ASP A 124 7.73 4.29 14.90
C ASP A 124 8.63 3.13 15.34
N ARG A 125 8.30 1.91 14.92
CA ARG A 125 9.00 0.70 15.37
C ARG A 125 10.21 0.37 14.51
N TYR A 126 10.15 0.64 13.20
CA TYR A 126 11.06 0.01 12.25
C TYR A 126 11.88 0.99 11.40
N ASP A 127 11.61 2.30 11.41
CA ASP A 127 12.33 3.28 10.57
C ASP A 127 13.87 3.24 10.76
N GLU A 128 14.35 3.34 12.00
CA GLU A 128 15.79 3.30 12.28
C GLU A 128 16.45 1.97 11.88
N LYS A 129 15.75 0.86 12.12
CA LYS A 129 16.26 -0.47 11.77
C LYS A 129 16.24 -0.70 10.25
N ALA A 130 15.25 -0.17 9.55
CA ALA A 130 15.17 -0.20 8.09
C ALA A 130 16.36 0.54 7.47
N LYS A 131 16.71 1.72 8.00
CA LYS A 131 17.92 2.48 7.60
C LYS A 131 19.20 1.68 7.86
N GLU A 132 19.36 1.09 9.05
CA GLU A 132 20.52 0.26 9.40
C GLU A 132 20.69 -0.91 8.42
N LYS A 133 19.57 -1.57 8.09
CA LYS A 133 19.53 -2.78 7.24
C LYS A 133 19.47 -2.47 5.76
N LYS A 134 19.37 -1.19 5.37
CA LYS A 134 19.14 -0.74 3.99
C LYS A 134 17.90 -1.39 3.36
N SER A 135 16.87 -1.62 4.18
CA SER A 135 15.54 -2.09 3.77
C SER A 135 14.64 -0.89 3.51
N LEU A 136 13.77 -1.01 2.51
CA LEU A 136 12.73 -0.01 2.23
C LEU A 136 11.38 -0.56 2.69
N VAL A 137 10.61 0.26 3.38
CA VAL A 137 9.23 -0.02 3.78
C VAL A 137 8.36 1.06 3.14
N VAL A 138 7.49 0.68 2.21
CA VAL A 138 6.66 1.62 1.44
C VAL A 138 5.19 1.23 1.57
N HIS A 139 4.42 2.06 2.25
CA HIS A 139 2.99 1.85 2.45
C HIS A 139 2.17 2.53 1.35
N CYS A 140 0.87 2.27 1.32
CA CYS A 140 -0.11 3.01 0.51
C CYS A 140 0.15 2.96 -1.01
N CYS A 141 0.75 1.89 -1.53
CA CYS A 141 1.04 1.72 -2.96
C CYS A 141 -0.19 1.26 -3.77
N GLY A 142 -1.36 1.80 -3.45
CA GLY A 142 -2.63 1.52 -4.11
C GLY A 142 -3.14 2.68 -4.96
N PHE A 143 -4.29 2.47 -5.60
CA PHE A 143 -4.96 3.50 -6.39
C PHE A 143 -5.35 4.73 -5.55
N ASP A 144 -5.62 4.56 -4.27
CA ASP A 144 -6.07 5.65 -3.40
C ASP A 144 -4.97 6.68 -3.10
N SER A 145 -3.69 6.35 -3.35
CA SER A 145 -2.55 7.25 -3.06
C SER A 145 -1.67 7.50 -4.27
N ILE A 146 -1.35 6.48 -5.08
CA ILE A 146 -0.38 6.59 -6.19
C ILE A 146 -0.72 7.73 -7.19
N PRO A 147 -1.96 7.85 -7.71
CA PRO A 147 -2.30 8.91 -8.67
C PRO A 147 -2.11 10.31 -8.08
N SER A 148 -2.47 10.50 -6.80
CA SER A 148 -2.31 11.76 -6.10
C SER A 148 -0.84 12.09 -5.84
N ASP A 149 -0.06 11.12 -5.33
CA ASP A 149 1.36 11.30 -5.00
C ASP A 149 2.20 11.58 -6.24
N ILE A 150 2.06 10.75 -7.28
CA ILE A 150 2.79 10.93 -8.54
C ILE A 150 2.32 12.21 -9.23
N GLY A 151 1.01 12.49 -9.25
CA GLY A 151 0.46 13.70 -9.82
C GLY A 151 1.03 14.96 -9.16
N ALA A 152 1.07 15.00 -7.83
CA ALA A 152 1.63 16.11 -7.08
C ALA A 152 3.13 16.27 -7.31
N PHE A 153 3.88 15.17 -7.29
CA PHE A 153 5.32 15.19 -7.56
C PHE A 153 5.62 15.73 -8.98
N LEU A 154 4.91 15.25 -9.99
CA LEU A 154 5.10 15.67 -11.38
C LEU A 154 4.73 17.15 -11.58
N ALA A 155 3.61 17.60 -11.01
CA ALA A 155 3.19 18.99 -11.09
C ALA A 155 4.21 19.93 -10.42
N ALA A 156 4.66 19.60 -9.20
CA ALA A 156 5.69 20.37 -8.49
C ALA A 156 7.01 20.40 -9.25
N THR A 157 7.45 19.25 -9.78
CA THR A 157 8.70 19.13 -10.54
C THR A 157 8.66 19.97 -11.81
N GLU A 158 7.55 19.91 -12.56
CA GLU A 158 7.44 20.64 -13.82
C GLU A 158 7.30 22.15 -13.60
N MET A 159 6.60 22.59 -12.55
CA MET A 159 6.56 23.99 -12.14
C MET A 159 7.94 24.52 -11.80
N LYS A 160 8.74 23.75 -11.04
CA LYS A 160 10.11 24.13 -10.73
C LYS A 160 10.98 24.19 -11.99
N LYS A 161 10.84 23.21 -12.89
CA LYS A 161 11.63 23.14 -14.12
C LYS A 161 11.32 24.28 -15.10
N ARG A 162 10.04 24.59 -15.32
CA ARG A 162 9.61 25.60 -16.32
C ARG A 162 9.67 27.02 -15.79
N HIS A 163 9.37 27.22 -14.51
CA HIS A 163 9.16 28.54 -13.94
C HIS A 163 10.10 28.87 -12.78
N ASN A 164 10.97 27.93 -12.36
CA ASN A 164 11.83 28.06 -11.17
C ASN A 164 11.06 28.36 -9.86
N MET A 165 9.76 28.03 -9.83
CA MET A 165 8.86 28.27 -8.69
C MET A 165 8.40 26.96 -8.06
N GLY A 166 8.07 26.99 -6.77
CA GLY A 166 7.36 25.89 -6.10
C GLY A 166 5.85 25.98 -6.29
N CYS A 167 5.14 24.91 -5.95
CA CYS A 167 3.67 24.92 -5.89
C CYS A 167 3.21 25.29 -4.48
N ALA A 168 2.40 26.33 -4.35
CA ALA A 168 1.76 26.68 -3.08
C ALA A 168 0.60 25.74 -2.72
N ARG A 169 -0.08 25.21 -3.75
CA ARG A 169 -1.20 24.27 -3.59
C ARG A 169 -1.26 23.38 -4.83
N ILE A 170 -1.48 22.08 -4.61
CA ILE A 170 -1.78 21.13 -5.67
C ILE A 170 -3.13 20.52 -5.33
N ARG A 171 -3.98 20.39 -6.34
CA ARG A 171 -5.30 19.80 -6.20
C ARG A 171 -5.44 18.66 -7.19
N THR A 172 -5.71 17.47 -6.67
CA THR A 172 -6.01 16.30 -7.48
C THR A 172 -7.52 16.14 -7.55
N VAL A 173 -8.04 16.06 -8.76
CA VAL A 173 -9.46 15.78 -9.01
C VAL A 173 -9.53 14.48 -9.79
N ILE A 174 -10.27 13.53 -9.25
CA ILE A 174 -10.53 12.26 -9.95
C ILE A 174 -11.94 12.37 -10.52
N GLY A 175 -12.03 12.30 -11.85
CA GLY A 175 -13.30 12.35 -12.59
C GLY A 175 -14.06 11.03 -12.51
N ASP A 176 -14.83 10.73 -13.55
CA ASP A 176 -15.69 9.53 -13.61
C ASP A 176 -14.93 8.26 -13.23
N GLN A 177 -15.42 7.60 -12.18
CA GLN A 177 -14.96 6.29 -11.76
C GLN A 177 -16.04 5.25 -12.03
N SER A 178 -15.60 4.07 -12.47
CA SER A 178 -16.45 2.88 -12.58
C SER A 178 -15.80 1.76 -11.78
N GLY A 179 -16.54 1.17 -10.85
CA GLY A 179 -16.05 0.11 -9.97
C GLY A 179 -16.74 0.15 -8.62
N ASP A 180 -16.57 -0.91 -7.84
CA ASP A 180 -17.02 -0.99 -6.45
C ASP A 180 -15.80 -1.19 -5.55
N PHE A 181 -15.96 -0.97 -4.25
CA PHE A 181 -14.92 -1.23 -3.28
C PHE A 181 -14.56 -2.72 -3.27
N SER A 182 -13.26 -3.01 -3.20
CA SER A 182 -12.84 -4.40 -3.02
C SER A 182 -13.35 -4.94 -1.68
N GLY A 183 -13.62 -6.25 -1.60
CA GLY A 183 -14.02 -6.86 -0.33
C GLY A 183 -13.01 -6.61 0.80
N GLY A 184 -11.71 -6.49 0.48
CA GLY A 184 -10.68 -6.11 1.43
C GLY A 184 -10.81 -4.66 1.90
N THR A 185 -11.17 -3.73 1.02
CA THR A 185 -11.41 -2.32 1.39
C THR A 185 -12.59 -2.20 2.35
N LEU A 186 -13.69 -2.90 2.08
CA LEU A 186 -14.88 -2.91 2.96
C LEU A 186 -14.56 -3.52 4.34
N GLU A 187 -13.80 -4.61 4.38
CA GLU A 187 -13.39 -5.25 5.63
C GLU A 187 -12.44 -4.35 6.45
N SER A 188 -11.50 -3.66 5.80
CA SER A 188 -10.65 -2.64 6.44
C SER A 188 -11.49 -1.53 7.05
N GLY A 189 -12.44 -0.98 6.27
CA GLY A 189 -13.34 0.07 6.73
C GLY A 189 -14.17 -0.34 7.95
N ALA A 190 -14.78 -1.52 7.90
CA ALA A 190 -15.57 -2.07 9.01
C ALA A 190 -14.72 -2.28 10.27
N TYR A 191 -13.52 -2.85 10.13
CA TYR A 191 -12.62 -3.05 11.26
C TYR A 191 -12.23 -1.73 11.94
N MET A 192 -11.94 -0.68 11.16
CA MET A 192 -11.61 0.64 11.71
C MET A 192 -12.77 1.25 12.49
N MET A 193 -14.02 1.07 12.02
CA MET A 193 -15.22 1.52 12.73
C MET A 193 -15.45 0.75 14.04
N ASP A 194 -15.22 -0.56 14.03
CA ASP A 194 -15.41 -1.43 15.20
C ASP A 194 -14.31 -1.26 16.26
N ASN A 195 -13.15 -0.68 15.91
CA ASN A 195 -11.98 -0.56 16.79
C ASN A 195 -11.50 0.90 16.92
N PRO A 196 -12.29 1.81 17.52
CA PRO A 196 -11.96 3.24 17.57
C PRO A 196 -10.74 3.60 18.43
N ASN A 197 -10.24 2.68 19.26
CA ASN A 197 -9.13 2.89 20.21
C ASN A 197 -7.86 2.12 19.81
N MET A 198 -7.61 1.92 18.52
CA MET A 198 -6.38 1.31 18.03
C MET A 198 -5.14 2.10 18.47
N GLU A 199 -4.00 1.41 18.59
CA GLU A 199 -2.70 2.06 18.74
C GLU A 199 -2.50 3.07 17.61
N ASN A 200 -2.01 4.27 17.94
CA ASN A 200 -1.82 5.37 17.01
C ASN A 200 -3.10 5.85 16.29
N ALA A 201 -4.31 5.57 16.82
CA ALA A 201 -5.56 6.07 16.23
C ALA A 201 -5.66 7.60 16.18
N ASP A 202 -4.91 8.33 17.00
CA ASP A 202 -4.84 9.79 16.93
C ASP A 202 -4.17 10.31 15.64
N ALA A 203 -3.35 9.49 14.97
CA ALA A 203 -2.80 9.83 13.66
C ALA A 203 -3.91 9.95 12.60
N MET A 204 -5.02 9.23 12.78
CA MET A 204 -6.22 9.27 11.92
C MET A 204 -7.16 10.45 12.20
N LYS A 205 -6.72 11.45 12.97
CA LYS A 205 -7.56 12.61 13.33
C LYS A 205 -6.85 13.92 13.11
N LYS A 206 -5.61 13.86 12.60
CA LYS A 206 -4.70 15.00 12.54
C LYS A 206 -4.24 15.17 11.10
N PRO A 207 -4.43 16.37 10.51
CA PRO A 207 -3.64 16.76 9.36
C PRO A 207 -2.16 16.51 9.69
N TYR A 208 -1.44 15.82 8.81
CA TYR A 208 -0.02 15.46 9.01
C TYR A 208 0.25 14.41 10.11
N GLY A 209 -0.72 13.54 10.43
CA GLY A 209 -0.57 12.49 11.45
C GLY A 209 0.58 11.50 11.22
N LEU A 210 1.07 11.39 9.98
CA LEU A 210 2.22 10.57 9.59
C LEU A 210 3.54 11.34 9.50
N ASP A 211 3.50 12.67 9.53
CA ASP A 211 4.70 13.47 9.38
C ASP A 211 5.59 13.35 10.63
N PRO A 212 6.93 13.31 10.47
CA PRO A 212 7.84 13.37 11.61
C PRO A 212 7.61 14.65 12.43
N PRO A 213 7.76 14.62 13.76
CA PRO A 213 7.63 15.82 14.59
C PRO A 213 8.51 16.97 14.09
N GLY A 214 7.91 18.14 13.89
CA GLY A 214 8.57 19.34 13.36
C GLY A 214 8.57 19.46 11.83
N GLY A 215 8.04 18.45 11.11
CA GLY A 215 7.81 18.50 9.66
C GLY A 215 6.43 19.01 9.25
N GLN A 216 5.49 19.08 10.20
CA GLN A 216 4.10 19.47 9.94
C GLN A 216 4.03 20.95 9.53
N ALA A 217 3.67 21.20 8.28
CA ALA A 217 3.51 22.55 7.76
C ALA A 217 2.42 22.61 6.69
N GLY A 218 1.49 23.55 6.84
CA GLY A 218 0.48 23.85 5.85
C GLY A 218 -0.68 24.62 6.45
N PRO A 219 -1.78 24.80 5.71
CA PRO A 219 -2.87 25.70 6.13
C PRO A 219 -3.71 25.18 7.31
N ASP A 220 -3.40 24.01 7.88
CA ASP A 220 -4.20 23.31 8.91
C ASP A 220 -5.72 23.34 8.64
N THR A 221 -6.09 23.32 7.37
CA THR A 221 -7.48 23.37 6.88
C THR A 221 -7.81 22.07 6.18
N THR A 222 -9.09 21.70 6.16
CA THR A 222 -9.59 20.57 5.36
C THR A 222 -9.10 20.65 3.90
N ASP A 223 -8.66 19.53 3.34
CA ASP A 223 -8.00 19.44 2.02
C ASP A 223 -8.85 19.94 0.83
N PHE A 224 -10.15 20.13 1.04
CA PHE A 224 -11.12 20.47 -0.02
C PHE A 224 -11.52 21.94 -0.08
N GLY A 225 -10.72 22.87 0.47
CA GLY A 225 -11.01 24.30 0.40
C GLY A 225 -12.36 24.68 1.02
N GLY A 226 -12.85 23.89 1.99
CA GLY A 226 -14.12 24.08 2.68
C GLY A 226 -15.29 23.22 2.19
N ILE A 227 -15.15 22.44 1.10
CA ILE A 227 -16.19 21.48 0.67
C ILE A 227 -16.14 20.25 1.59
N ARG A 228 -17.03 20.20 2.59
CA ARG A 228 -17.11 19.09 3.57
C ARG A 228 -18.00 17.93 3.14
N ALA A 229 -18.72 18.07 2.03
CA ALA A 229 -19.67 17.09 1.52
C ALA A 229 -19.76 17.23 -0.01
N LEU A 230 -20.93 17.52 -0.57
CA LEU A 230 -21.09 17.83 -1.99
C LEU A 230 -20.99 19.34 -2.22
N GLY A 231 -20.19 19.76 -3.20
CA GLY A 231 -20.05 21.17 -3.58
C GLY A 231 -19.71 21.32 -5.06
N TYR A 232 -20.09 22.44 -5.65
CA TYR A 232 -19.66 22.76 -7.01
C TYR A 232 -18.23 23.28 -6.98
N ASP A 233 -17.36 22.60 -7.71
CA ASP A 233 -15.96 22.93 -7.89
C ASP A 233 -15.79 23.82 -9.11
N GLN A 234 -15.32 25.05 -8.89
CA GLN A 234 -15.09 26.00 -9.98
C GLN A 234 -13.88 25.63 -10.84
N ASP A 235 -12.83 25.04 -10.25
CA ASP A 235 -11.62 24.66 -10.99
C ASP A 235 -11.87 23.42 -11.85
N ALA A 236 -12.67 22.48 -11.34
CA ALA A 236 -13.03 21.25 -12.03
C ALA A 236 -14.32 21.36 -12.87
N GLU A 237 -14.98 22.52 -12.86
CA GLU A 237 -16.27 22.79 -13.51
C GLU A 237 -17.31 21.67 -13.31
N SER A 238 -17.37 21.12 -12.10
CA SER A 238 -18.16 19.92 -11.79
C SER A 238 -18.62 19.88 -10.34
N TRP A 239 -19.64 19.08 -10.05
CA TRP A 239 -19.99 18.76 -8.67
C TRP A 239 -18.99 17.73 -8.12
N ALA A 240 -18.32 18.10 -7.04
CA ALA A 240 -17.30 17.30 -6.40
C ALA A 240 -17.64 17.05 -4.93
N MET A 241 -17.05 15.99 -4.38
CA MET A 241 -17.09 15.69 -2.96
C MET A 241 -15.71 15.22 -2.48
N PRO A 242 -15.43 15.25 -1.17
CA PRO A 242 -14.26 14.61 -0.61
C PRO A 242 -14.08 13.18 -1.12
N PHE A 243 -12.84 12.82 -1.45
CA PHE A 243 -12.51 11.44 -1.74
C PHE A 243 -12.82 10.58 -0.51
N VAL A 244 -13.44 9.42 -0.72
CA VAL A 244 -14.08 8.62 0.35
C VAL A 244 -13.10 8.18 1.45
N MET A 245 -11.80 8.15 1.15
CA MET A 245 -10.71 7.80 2.09
C MET A 245 -9.97 9.01 2.68
N VAL A 246 -10.41 10.24 2.39
CA VAL A 246 -9.85 11.44 3.03
C VAL A 246 -10.64 11.74 4.29
N GLU A 247 -9.92 11.90 5.41
CA GLU A 247 -10.52 12.26 6.70
C GLU A 247 -11.20 13.63 6.61
N LEU A 248 -12.40 13.72 7.21
CA LEU A 248 -13.19 14.95 7.34
C LEU A 248 -12.80 15.77 8.57
#